data_AF-W6JVZ0-F1
#
_entry.id   AF-W6JVZ0-F1
#
_cell.length_a   1.000
_cell.length_b   1.000
_cell.length_c   1.000
_cell.angle_alpha   90.00
_cell.angle_beta   90.00
_cell.angle_gamma   90.00
#
_symmetry.space_group_name_H-M   'P 1'
#
loop_
_entity.id
_entity.type
_entity.pdbx_description
1 polymer ?
#
loop_
_entity_poly.entity_id
_entity_poly.type
_entity_poly.pdbx_seq_one_letter_code
_entity_poly.pdbx_strand_id
1 'polypeptide(L)'
;MSTTVEQAVRRMDQLTGTVIAATAQEMRAAAYAIARQTKDQHPSVERVHLSASDQGDWLDIAGWQGQGEVEDLVLPEEVDFAAAHLYIPHIGNGEHVGAVPGLWYTDRRRGLFILDVEQVITECAGGPALAEVLVVRDPDGPNEVTVAVLGQEASGEQVEVFSIDAGAGWEWADWVQHRDECLARASAGLQEPLRAALASPPGGQYVEGRDERDWAAGEAS
;
A
#
# COMPACT_ATOMS: atom_id res chain seq x y z
N MET A 1 21.51 16.83 12.47
CA MET A 1 20.81 18.14 12.43
C MET A 1 19.47 17.96 13.12
N SER A 2 19.02 18.92 13.93
CA SER A 2 17.72 18.85 14.61
C SER A 2 16.60 19.07 13.60
N THR A 3 15.67 18.11 13.45
CA THR A 3 14.45 18.30 12.67
C THR A 3 13.67 19.48 13.22
N THR A 4 13.21 20.40 12.37
CA THR A 4 12.34 21.50 12.79
C THR A 4 10.92 21.00 13.02
N VAL A 5 10.12 21.74 13.79
CA VAL A 5 8.69 21.41 13.97
C VAL A 5 7.96 21.38 12.62
N GLU A 6 8.30 22.29 11.71
CA GLU A 6 7.72 22.34 10.36
C GLU A 6 8.01 21.06 9.56
N GLN A 7 9.26 20.58 9.60
CA GLN A 7 9.65 19.32 8.95
C GLN A 7 8.93 18.11 9.57
N ALA A 8 8.77 18.10 10.90
CA ALA A 8 8.04 17.04 11.59
C ALA A 8 6.56 17.02 11.22
N VAL A 9 5.90 18.18 11.15
CA VAL A 9 4.49 18.30 10.73
C VAL A 9 4.31 17.85 9.28
N ARG A 10 5.17 18.31 8.36
CA ARG A 10 5.11 17.88 6.95
C ARG A 10 5.23 16.36 6.82
N ARG A 11 6.15 15.74 7.56
CA ARG A 11 6.30 14.28 7.58
C ARG A 11 5.06 13.58 8.13
N MET A 12 4.46 14.12 9.20
CA MET A 12 3.21 13.60 9.75
C MET A 12 2.08 13.66 8.73
N ASP A 13 1.92 14.76 8.00
CA ASP A 13 0.86 14.92 6.99
C ASP A 13 1.04 13.92 5.84
N GLN A 14 2.27 13.72 5.36
CA GLN A 14 2.58 12.74 4.31
C GLN A 14 2.29 11.30 4.75
N LEU A 15 2.70 10.93 5.97
CA LEU A 15 2.40 9.62 6.55
C LEU A 15 0.89 9.44 6.73
N THR A 16 0.19 10.49 7.16
CA THR A 16 -1.28 10.48 7.32
C THR A 16 -1.96 10.24 5.98
N GLY A 17 -1.51 10.88 4.90
CA GLY A 17 -2.01 10.61 3.54
C GLY A 17 -1.85 9.14 3.13
N THR A 18 -0.69 8.55 3.43
CA THR A 18 -0.43 7.12 3.16
C THR A 18 -1.35 6.21 3.98
N VAL A 19 -1.54 6.50 5.27
CA VAL A 19 -2.44 5.74 6.14
C VAL A 19 -3.88 5.82 5.64
N ILE A 20 -4.37 7.02 5.30
CA ILE A 20 -5.73 7.21 4.76
C ILE A 20 -5.91 6.43 3.46
N ALA A 21 -4.94 6.48 2.55
CA ALA A 21 -5.01 5.73 1.30
C ALA A 21 -5.01 4.20 1.55
N ALA A 22 -4.17 3.71 2.46
CA ALA A 22 -4.11 2.30 2.82
C ALA A 22 -5.42 1.82 3.44
N THR A 23 -5.96 2.57 4.41
CA THR A 23 -7.26 2.30 5.02
C THR A 23 -8.38 2.28 3.98
N ALA A 24 -8.38 3.21 3.02
CA ALA A 24 -9.39 3.21 1.98
C ALA A 24 -9.30 1.96 1.09
N GLN A 25 -8.10 1.50 0.73
CA GLN A 25 -7.94 0.28 -0.06
C GLN A 25 -8.30 -0.99 0.71
N GLU A 26 -7.97 -1.04 2.00
CA GLU A 26 -8.41 -2.12 2.90
C GLU A 26 -9.94 -2.20 2.96
N MET A 27 -10.62 -1.07 3.22
CA MET A 27 -12.07 -1.01 3.26
C MET A 27 -12.70 -1.43 1.91
N ARG A 28 -12.11 -1.05 0.79
CA ARG A 28 -12.57 -1.45 -0.56
C ARG A 28 -12.42 -2.95 -0.78
N ALA A 29 -11.29 -3.54 -0.36
CA ALA A 29 -11.07 -4.98 -0.44
C ALA A 29 -12.07 -5.75 0.42
N ALA A 30 -12.34 -5.29 1.65
CA ALA A 30 -13.33 -5.85 2.54
C ALA A 30 -14.74 -5.77 1.96
N ALA A 31 -15.16 -4.58 1.51
CA ALA A 31 -16.45 -4.39 0.86
C ALA A 31 -16.62 -5.28 -0.38
N TYR A 32 -15.58 -5.39 -1.21
CA TYR A 32 -15.59 -6.26 -2.38
C TYR A 32 -15.77 -7.73 -2.00
N ALA A 33 -15.07 -8.23 -0.97
CA ALA A 33 -15.22 -9.60 -0.50
C ALA A 33 -16.67 -9.89 -0.06
N ILE A 34 -17.26 -8.99 0.75
CA ILE A 34 -18.65 -9.09 1.20
C ILE A 34 -19.61 -9.08 0.00
N ALA A 35 -19.48 -8.09 -0.88
CA ALA A 35 -20.34 -7.93 -2.05
C ALA A 35 -20.28 -9.13 -2.98
N ARG A 36 -19.07 -9.60 -3.33
CA ARG A 36 -18.86 -10.72 -4.23
C ARG A 36 -19.40 -12.01 -3.64
N GLN A 37 -19.10 -12.31 -2.39
CA GLN A 37 -19.57 -13.51 -1.71
C GLN A 37 -21.10 -13.52 -1.56
N THR A 38 -21.69 -12.37 -1.23
CA THR A 38 -23.15 -12.23 -1.12
C THR A 38 -23.80 -12.43 -2.49
N LYS A 39 -23.24 -11.85 -3.55
CA LYS A 39 -23.74 -12.01 -4.92
C LYS A 39 -23.68 -13.46 -5.41
N ASP A 40 -22.63 -14.19 -5.03
CA ASP A 40 -22.48 -15.60 -5.39
C ASP A 40 -23.49 -16.50 -4.67
N GLN A 41 -23.85 -16.18 -3.42
CA GLN A 41 -24.90 -16.90 -2.67
C GLN A 41 -26.32 -16.48 -3.09
N HIS A 42 -26.51 -15.19 -3.36
CA HIS A 42 -27.80 -14.57 -3.65
C HIS A 42 -27.72 -13.74 -4.94
N PRO A 43 -27.89 -14.34 -6.13
CA PRO A 43 -27.70 -13.64 -7.41
C PRO A 43 -28.60 -12.41 -7.61
N SER A 44 -29.75 -12.36 -6.92
CA SER A 44 -30.70 -11.25 -6.94
C SER A 44 -30.43 -10.17 -5.88
N VAL A 45 -29.34 -10.27 -5.10
CA VAL A 45 -28.99 -9.22 -4.13
C VAL A 45 -28.72 -7.90 -4.87
N GLU A 46 -29.28 -6.84 -4.29
CA GLU A 46 -29.00 -5.46 -4.67
C GLU A 46 -28.18 -4.78 -3.55
N ARG A 47 -28.48 -5.08 -2.29
CA ARG A 47 -27.88 -4.41 -1.13
C ARG A 47 -27.51 -5.37 -0.01
N VAL A 48 -26.44 -5.05 0.71
CA VAL A 48 -26.12 -5.60 2.03
C VAL A 48 -26.39 -4.52 3.08
N HIS A 49 -27.12 -4.89 4.12
CA HIS A 49 -27.41 -4.04 5.27
C HIS A 49 -26.37 -4.31 6.35
N LEU A 50 -25.84 -3.24 6.92
CA LEU A 50 -24.79 -3.28 7.92
C LEU A 50 -25.22 -2.44 9.12
N SER A 51 -24.77 -2.83 10.31
CA SER A 51 -24.99 -2.10 11.55
C SER A 51 -23.67 -1.73 12.22
N ALA A 52 -23.64 -0.60 12.92
CA ALA A 52 -22.51 -0.26 13.79
C ALA A 52 -22.32 -1.35 14.85
N SER A 53 -21.07 -1.75 15.05
CA SER A 53 -20.73 -2.68 16.13
C SER A 53 -20.92 -2.02 17.50
N ASP A 54 -21.21 -2.82 18.52
CA ASP A 54 -21.27 -2.36 19.91
C ASP A 54 -19.89 -2.28 20.58
N GLN A 55 -18.86 -2.79 19.92
CA GLN A 55 -17.49 -2.95 20.45
C GLN A 55 -16.47 -1.97 19.86
N GLY A 56 -16.83 -1.17 18.86
CA GLY A 56 -15.96 -0.14 18.31
C GLY A 56 -16.49 0.56 17.06
N ASP A 57 -15.58 1.20 16.32
CA ASP A 57 -15.92 2.09 15.20
C ASP A 57 -15.97 1.37 13.84
N TRP A 58 -16.41 0.10 13.84
CA TRP A 58 -16.56 -0.74 12.65
C TRP A 58 -18.00 -1.27 12.50
N LEU A 59 -18.25 -2.09 11.46
CA LEU A 59 -19.57 -2.60 11.11
C LEU A 59 -19.69 -4.11 11.29
N ASP A 60 -20.93 -4.56 11.46
CA ASP A 60 -21.37 -5.96 11.42
C ASP A 60 -22.40 -6.15 10.30
N ILE A 61 -22.50 -7.37 9.76
CA ILE A 61 -23.52 -7.72 8.76
C ILE A 61 -24.88 -7.90 9.44
N ALA A 62 -25.88 -7.16 8.97
CA ALA A 62 -27.24 -7.21 9.49
C ALA A 62 -28.21 -7.99 8.57
N GLY A 63 -27.89 -8.11 7.28
CA GLY A 63 -28.72 -8.83 6.33
C GLY A 63 -28.47 -8.42 4.88
N TRP A 64 -29.25 -8.96 3.95
CA TRP A 64 -29.20 -8.62 2.54
C TRP A 64 -30.60 -8.32 2.01
N GLN A 65 -30.66 -7.64 0.86
CA GLN A 65 -31.91 -7.25 0.23
C GLN A 65 -31.81 -7.34 -1.30
N GLY A 66 -32.78 -8.00 -1.93
CA GLY A 66 -33.08 -7.91 -3.36
C GLY A 66 -34.26 -6.97 -3.60
N GLN A 67 -35.30 -7.42 -4.32
CA GLN A 67 -36.51 -6.64 -4.59
C GLN A 67 -37.55 -6.65 -3.44
N GLY A 68 -37.21 -7.24 -2.29
CA GLY A 68 -38.16 -7.53 -1.21
C GLY A 68 -37.74 -6.96 0.15
N GLU A 69 -38.19 -7.64 1.20
CA GLU A 69 -37.79 -7.40 2.59
C GLU A 69 -36.29 -7.71 2.79
N VAL A 70 -35.75 -7.25 3.91
CA VAL A 70 -34.38 -7.61 4.33
C VAL A 70 -34.41 -9.03 4.90
N GLU A 71 -33.50 -9.87 4.41
CA GLU A 71 -33.33 -11.26 4.86
C GLU A 71 -32.01 -11.43 5.60
N ASP A 72 -31.95 -12.42 6.50
CA ASP A 72 -30.72 -12.76 7.22
C ASP A 72 -29.64 -13.20 6.21
N LEU A 73 -28.41 -12.74 6.43
CA LEU A 73 -27.25 -13.11 5.64
C LEU A 73 -26.27 -13.89 6.50
N VAL A 74 -25.82 -15.05 6.02
CA VAL A 74 -24.78 -15.85 6.68
C VAL A 74 -23.63 -16.06 5.71
N LEU A 75 -22.52 -15.39 5.97
CA LEU A 75 -21.30 -15.51 5.17
C LEU A 75 -20.29 -16.46 5.82
N PRO A 76 -19.31 -16.99 5.07
CA PRO A 76 -18.14 -17.64 5.66
C PRO A 76 -17.46 -16.70 6.67
N GLU A 77 -16.94 -17.25 7.77
CA GLU A 77 -16.37 -16.48 8.90
C GLU A 77 -15.34 -15.42 8.45
N GLU A 78 -14.46 -15.76 7.51
CA GLU A 78 -13.45 -14.84 6.98
C GLU A 78 -14.05 -13.64 6.23
N VAL A 79 -15.21 -13.83 5.58
CA VAL A 79 -15.91 -12.77 4.84
C VAL A 79 -16.85 -11.98 5.76
N ASP A 80 -17.47 -12.66 6.73
CA ASP A 80 -18.28 -12.02 7.76
C ASP A 80 -17.42 -11.03 8.58
N PHE A 81 -16.23 -11.47 9.01
CA PHE A 81 -15.26 -10.65 9.71
C PHE A 81 -14.73 -9.48 8.88
N ALA A 82 -14.83 -9.51 7.55
CA ALA A 82 -14.44 -8.39 6.71
C ALA A 82 -15.23 -7.11 7.03
N ALA A 83 -16.44 -7.22 7.60
CA ALA A 83 -17.21 -6.06 8.04
C ALA A 83 -16.49 -5.25 9.14
N ALA A 84 -15.65 -5.90 9.96
CA ALA A 84 -14.82 -5.25 10.97
C ALA A 84 -13.72 -4.36 10.38
N HIS A 85 -13.44 -4.50 9.07
CA HIS A 85 -12.54 -3.63 8.33
C HIS A 85 -13.26 -2.45 7.66
N LEU A 86 -14.58 -2.30 7.85
CA LEU A 86 -15.35 -1.16 7.38
C LEU A 86 -15.47 -0.10 8.48
N TYR A 87 -14.57 0.89 8.44
CA TYR A 87 -14.46 1.89 9.50
C TYR A 87 -15.44 3.05 9.33
N ILE A 88 -16.29 3.26 10.34
CA ILE A 88 -17.33 4.29 10.37
C ILE A 88 -16.83 5.71 10.04
N PRO A 89 -15.67 6.18 10.54
CA PRO A 89 -15.17 7.52 10.25
C PRO A 89 -14.93 7.81 8.76
N HIS A 90 -14.78 6.77 7.95
CA HIS A 90 -14.47 6.86 6.52
C HIS A 90 -15.70 6.67 5.62
N ILE A 91 -16.91 6.59 6.19
CA ILE A 91 -18.15 6.37 5.46
C ILE A 91 -18.92 7.69 5.29
N GLY A 92 -19.28 8.00 4.03
CA GLY A 92 -20.00 9.21 3.63
C GLY A 92 -21.51 9.16 3.83
N ASN A 93 -22.16 10.31 3.63
CA ASN A 93 -23.63 10.45 3.64
C ASN A 93 -24.18 10.38 2.22
N GLY A 94 -25.11 9.47 1.94
CA GLY A 94 -25.70 9.34 0.60
C GLY A 94 -24.63 9.17 -0.49
N GLU A 95 -24.73 9.93 -1.59
CA GLU A 95 -23.77 9.91 -2.71
C GLU A 95 -22.44 10.63 -2.43
N HIS A 96 -22.21 11.15 -1.21
CA HIS A 96 -20.91 11.72 -0.86
C HIS A 96 -19.86 10.62 -0.74
N VAL A 97 -18.77 10.78 -1.50
CA VAL A 97 -17.70 9.80 -1.71
C VAL A 97 -17.00 9.47 -0.39
N GLY A 98 -17.40 8.38 0.27
CA GLY A 98 -16.63 7.74 1.33
C GLY A 98 -15.42 6.98 0.78
N ALA A 99 -14.70 6.27 1.65
CA ALA A 99 -13.58 5.43 1.23
C ALA A 99 -14.00 4.34 0.22
N VAL A 100 -15.22 3.81 0.38
CA VAL A 100 -15.80 2.73 -0.42
C VAL A 100 -16.95 3.29 -1.27
N PRO A 101 -16.82 3.31 -2.60
CA PRO A 101 -17.94 3.58 -3.49
C PRO A 101 -19.07 2.57 -3.26
N GLY A 102 -20.31 3.04 -3.17
CA GLY A 102 -21.46 2.18 -2.87
C GLY A 102 -21.63 1.84 -1.39
N LEU A 103 -20.87 2.42 -0.46
CA LEU A 103 -21.11 2.30 0.99
C LEU A 103 -21.48 3.65 1.61
N TRP A 104 -22.63 3.72 2.27
CA TRP A 104 -23.11 4.93 2.93
C TRP A 104 -23.96 4.63 4.17
N TYR A 105 -24.11 5.61 5.06
CA TYR A 105 -25.06 5.51 6.16
C TYR A 105 -26.47 5.97 5.74
N THR A 106 -27.49 5.28 6.22
CA THR A 106 -28.90 5.65 6.02
C THR A 106 -29.50 6.33 7.24
N ASP A 107 -29.15 5.86 8.43
CA ASP A 107 -29.49 6.50 9.70
C ASP A 107 -28.28 6.45 10.65
N ARG A 108 -27.57 7.57 10.74
CA ARG A 108 -26.38 7.69 11.58
C ARG A 108 -26.67 7.53 13.07
N ARG A 109 -27.88 7.87 13.54
CA ARG A 109 -28.24 7.74 14.97
C ARG A 109 -28.50 6.29 15.34
N ARG A 110 -29.04 5.52 14.40
CA ARG A 110 -29.30 4.08 14.56
C ARG A 110 -28.11 3.22 14.16
N GLY A 111 -27.05 3.82 13.60
CA GLY A 111 -25.88 3.10 13.12
C GLY A 111 -26.22 2.15 11.97
N LEU A 112 -27.08 2.58 11.04
CA LEU A 112 -27.49 1.75 9.90
C LEU A 112 -26.81 2.21 8.62
N PHE A 113 -26.27 1.24 7.88
CA PHE A 113 -25.49 1.44 6.68
C PHE A 113 -25.94 0.50 5.57
N ILE A 114 -25.74 0.93 4.33
CA ILE A 114 -26.03 0.15 3.13
C ILE A 114 -24.77 0.06 2.29
N LEU A 115 -24.54 -1.15 1.78
CA LEU A 115 -23.57 -1.46 0.75
C LEU A 115 -24.31 -1.87 -0.53
N ASP A 116 -24.14 -1.12 -1.61
CA ASP A 116 -24.62 -1.43 -2.95
C ASP A 116 -23.69 -2.47 -3.60
N VAL A 117 -24.24 -3.65 -3.89
CA VAL A 117 -23.43 -4.78 -4.32
C VAL A 117 -22.85 -4.59 -5.71
N GLU A 118 -23.64 -4.08 -6.66
CA GLU A 118 -23.20 -3.92 -8.05
C GLU A 118 -22.16 -2.80 -8.16
N GLN A 119 -22.37 -1.68 -7.47
CA GLN A 119 -21.42 -0.58 -7.46
C GLN A 119 -20.07 -1.00 -6.85
N VAL A 120 -20.10 -1.69 -5.70
CA VAL A 120 -18.88 -2.18 -5.05
C VAL A 120 -18.14 -3.17 -5.94
N ILE A 121 -18.83 -4.16 -6.53
CA ILE A 121 -18.19 -5.12 -7.43
C ILE A 121 -17.56 -4.41 -8.64
N THR A 122 -18.22 -3.38 -9.19
CA THR A 122 -17.73 -2.65 -10.36
C THR A 122 -16.53 -1.76 -10.03
N GLU A 123 -16.59 -1.02 -8.93
CA GLU A 123 -15.61 0.04 -8.62
C GLU A 123 -14.50 -0.39 -7.65
N CYS A 124 -14.67 -1.50 -6.95
CA CYS A 124 -13.68 -2.07 -6.03
C CYS A 124 -13.07 -3.38 -6.55
N ALA A 125 -13.34 -3.77 -7.80
CA ALA A 125 -12.68 -4.89 -8.45
C ALA A 125 -11.20 -4.57 -8.70
N GLY A 126 -10.34 -5.04 -7.81
CA GLY A 126 -8.90 -4.76 -7.83
C GLY A 126 -8.56 -3.41 -7.21
N GLY A 127 -7.43 -3.38 -6.49
CA GLY A 127 -6.85 -2.16 -5.95
C GLY A 127 -5.76 -1.59 -6.86
N PRO A 128 -5.33 -0.34 -6.64
CA PRO A 128 -4.09 0.15 -7.24
C PRO A 128 -2.92 -0.73 -6.80
N ALA A 129 -1.83 -0.68 -7.56
CA ALA A 129 -0.58 -1.26 -7.08
C ALA A 129 -0.22 -0.64 -5.72
N LEU A 130 0.33 -1.45 -4.80
CA LEU A 130 0.79 -0.95 -3.50
C LEU A 130 1.85 0.15 -3.71
N ALA A 131 2.76 -0.08 -4.65
CA ALA A 131 3.76 0.88 -5.07
C ALA A 131 3.96 0.82 -6.59
N GLU A 132 4.12 2.00 -7.18
CA GLU A 132 4.47 2.23 -8.58
C GLU A 132 5.85 2.91 -8.60
N VAL A 133 6.75 2.43 -9.47
CA VAL A 133 8.11 2.96 -9.57
C VAL A 133 8.40 3.30 -11.02
N LEU A 134 8.66 4.57 -11.30
CA LEU A 134 9.18 5.06 -12.58
C LEU A 134 10.68 5.28 -12.43
N VAL A 135 11.46 4.64 -13.29
CA VAL A 135 12.90 4.83 -13.39
C VAL A 135 13.23 5.41 -14.76
N VAL A 136 13.76 6.62 -14.79
CA VAL A 136 14.32 7.23 -15.99
C VAL A 136 15.84 7.14 -15.89
N ARG A 137 16.43 6.32 -16.76
CA ARG A 137 17.87 6.09 -16.78
C ARG A 137 18.56 7.05 -17.74
N ASP A 138 19.52 7.80 -17.22
CA ASP A 138 20.55 8.45 -18.03
C ASP A 138 21.69 7.43 -18.28
N PRO A 139 22.02 7.08 -19.53
CA PRO A 139 23.14 6.18 -19.82
C PRO A 139 24.48 6.64 -19.26
N ASP A 140 24.66 7.96 -19.13
CA ASP A 140 25.91 8.60 -18.70
C ASP A 140 25.76 9.30 -17.32
N GLY A 141 24.63 9.09 -16.63
CA GLY A 141 24.25 9.83 -15.43
C GLY A 141 23.44 9.03 -14.40
N PRO A 142 23.02 9.67 -13.29
CA PRO A 142 22.22 9.01 -12.27
C PRO A 142 20.80 8.67 -12.77
N ASN A 143 20.18 7.66 -12.17
CA ASN A 143 18.77 7.37 -12.39
C ASN A 143 17.89 8.44 -11.71
N GLU A 144 16.89 8.95 -12.43
CA GLU A 144 15.76 9.65 -11.81
C GLU A 144 14.71 8.60 -11.42
N VAL A 145 14.33 8.60 -10.14
CA VAL A 145 13.37 7.64 -9.60
C VAL A 145 12.19 8.40 -9.00
N THR A 146 11.00 8.11 -9.51
CA THR A 146 9.73 8.57 -8.94
C THR A 146 8.98 7.37 -8.38
N VAL A 147 8.56 7.45 -7.12
CA VAL A 147 7.78 6.40 -6.46
C VAL A 147 6.42 6.97 -6.11
N ALA A 148 5.36 6.24 -6.42
CA ALA A 148 4.03 6.48 -5.88
C ALA A 148 3.62 5.29 -5.00
N VAL A 149 3.07 5.56 -3.82
CA VAL A 149 2.51 4.55 -2.92
C VAL A 149 0.99 4.74 -2.92
N LEU A 150 0.26 3.70 -3.31
CA LEU A 150 -1.20 3.73 -3.44
C LEU A 150 -1.70 4.93 -4.28
N GLY A 151 -1.00 5.21 -5.39
CA GLY A 151 -1.31 6.32 -6.30
C GLY A 151 -0.97 7.72 -5.78
N GLN A 152 -0.23 7.84 -4.68
CA GLN A 152 0.28 9.12 -4.16
C GLN A 152 1.79 9.18 -4.29
N GLU A 153 2.32 10.21 -4.95
CA GLU A 153 3.77 10.39 -5.11
C GLU A 153 4.44 10.56 -3.73
N ALA A 154 5.42 9.71 -3.45
CA ALA A 154 6.27 9.80 -2.28
C ALA A 154 7.36 10.83 -2.50
N SER A 155 7.57 11.72 -1.53
CA SER A 155 8.65 12.71 -1.64
C SER A 155 10.02 12.03 -1.55
N GLY A 156 11.04 12.63 -2.18
CA GLY A 156 12.40 12.09 -2.19
C GLY A 156 13.02 11.88 -0.79
N GLU A 157 12.54 12.60 0.24
CA GLU A 157 12.97 12.40 1.63
C GLU A 157 12.42 11.11 2.27
N GLN A 158 11.43 10.47 1.65
CA GLN A 158 10.76 9.27 2.13
C GLN A 158 11.24 8.00 1.41
N VAL A 159 12.01 8.16 0.34
CA VAL A 159 12.42 7.08 -0.55
C VAL A 159 13.94 6.97 -0.54
N GLU A 160 14.44 5.84 -0.07
CA GLU A 160 15.85 5.49 -0.21
C GLU A 160 16.05 4.68 -1.50
N VAL A 161 16.91 5.18 -2.38
CA VAL A 161 17.25 4.53 -3.65
C VAL A 161 18.68 3.99 -3.57
N PHE A 162 18.83 2.69 -3.84
CA PHE A 162 20.14 2.02 -3.95
C PHE A 162 20.36 1.65 -5.41
N SER A 163 21.35 2.28 -6.05
CA SER A 163 21.72 1.99 -7.44
C SER A 163 22.93 1.07 -7.48
N ILE A 164 22.79 -0.10 -8.09
CA ILE A 164 23.87 -1.09 -8.24
C ILE A 164 24.26 -1.16 -9.71
N ASP A 165 25.16 -0.27 -10.13
CA ASP A 165 25.66 -0.18 -11.49
C ASP A 165 27.19 -0.12 -11.50
N ALA A 166 27.84 -1.28 -11.44
CA ALA A 166 29.29 -1.36 -11.55
C ALA A 166 29.79 -1.03 -12.96
N GLY A 167 28.88 -0.94 -13.95
CA GLY A 167 29.16 -0.56 -15.32
C GLY A 167 29.44 0.92 -15.55
N ALA A 168 29.23 1.77 -14.54
CA ALA A 168 29.45 3.22 -14.65
C ALA A 168 30.94 3.65 -14.60
N GLY A 169 31.89 2.72 -14.78
CA GLY A 169 33.32 3.03 -14.89
C GLY A 169 34.00 3.38 -13.56
N TRP A 170 33.68 2.62 -12.50
CA TRP A 170 34.22 2.84 -11.17
C TRP A 170 35.70 2.43 -11.05
N GLU A 171 36.46 3.17 -10.26
CA GLU A 171 37.66 2.63 -9.62
C GLU A 171 37.25 1.72 -8.45
N TRP A 172 38.03 0.67 -8.16
CA TRP A 172 37.72 -0.26 -7.08
C TRP A 172 37.50 0.43 -5.72
N ALA A 173 38.28 1.47 -5.42
CA ALA A 173 38.15 2.21 -4.17
C ALA A 173 36.79 2.93 -4.07
N ASP A 174 36.34 3.54 -5.16
CA ASP A 174 35.06 4.25 -5.23
C ASP A 174 33.89 3.26 -5.17
N TRP A 175 34.03 2.08 -5.80
CA TRP A 175 33.05 1.01 -5.69
C TRP A 175 32.88 0.51 -4.25
N VAL A 176 34.00 0.28 -3.54
CA VAL A 176 33.98 -0.14 -2.12
C VAL A 176 33.31 0.92 -1.25
N GLN A 177 33.62 2.20 -1.47
CA GLN A 177 32.96 3.29 -0.76
C GLN A 177 31.45 3.29 -1.02
N HIS A 178 31.03 3.21 -2.28
CA HIS A 178 29.61 3.17 -2.66
C HIS A 178 28.88 1.97 -2.05
N ARG A 179 29.49 0.78 -2.07
CA ARG A 179 29.00 -0.43 -1.42
C ARG A 179 28.75 -0.20 0.07
N ASP A 180 29.75 0.32 0.78
CA ASP A 180 29.69 0.50 2.22
C ASP A 180 28.66 1.58 2.61
N GLU A 181 28.55 2.66 1.83
CA GLU A 181 27.53 3.69 2.00
C GLU A 181 26.11 3.14 1.77
N CYS A 182 25.92 2.30 0.76
CA CYS A 182 24.66 1.61 0.51
C CYS A 182 24.28 0.70 1.69
N LEU A 183 25.22 -0.12 2.17
CA LEU A 183 24.98 -1.04 3.29
C LEU A 183 24.71 -0.29 4.60
N ALA A 184 25.37 0.84 4.85
CA ALA A 184 25.16 1.65 6.05
C ALA A 184 23.78 2.32 6.10
N ARG A 185 23.22 2.67 4.93
CA ARG A 185 21.89 3.31 4.81
C ARG A 185 20.74 2.30 4.74
N ALA A 186 21.01 1.08 4.29
CA ALA A 186 19.96 0.09 4.07
C ALA A 186 19.22 -0.29 5.36
N SER A 187 17.90 -0.35 5.26
CA SER A 187 17.06 -0.89 6.31
C SER A 187 17.34 -2.37 6.54
N ALA A 188 17.03 -2.88 7.73
CA ALA A 188 17.23 -4.30 8.05
C ALA A 188 16.59 -5.26 7.02
N GLY A 189 15.45 -4.88 6.44
CA GLY A 189 14.77 -5.69 5.42
C GLY A 189 15.45 -5.70 4.05
N LEU A 190 16.29 -4.71 3.73
CA LEU A 190 17.06 -4.65 2.48
C LEU A 190 18.51 -5.10 2.61
N GLN A 191 19.03 -5.31 3.82
CA GLN A 191 20.43 -5.69 4.05
C GLN A 191 20.85 -6.91 3.23
N GLU A 192 20.15 -8.03 3.36
CA GLU A 192 20.53 -9.28 2.68
C GLU A 192 20.37 -9.20 1.15
N PRO A 193 19.23 -8.75 0.59
CA PRO A 193 19.10 -8.56 -0.86
C PRO A 193 20.16 -7.62 -1.44
N LEU A 194 20.48 -6.53 -0.73
CA LEU A 194 21.48 -5.55 -1.16
C LEU A 194 22.89 -6.14 -1.16
N ARG A 195 23.28 -6.88 -0.10
CA ARG A 195 24.57 -7.61 -0.07
C ARG A 195 24.68 -8.60 -1.23
N ALA A 196 23.62 -9.35 -1.51
CA ALA A 196 23.61 -10.30 -2.62
C ALA A 196 23.83 -9.59 -3.98
N ALA A 197 23.19 -8.44 -4.19
CA ALA A 197 23.37 -7.65 -5.40
C ALA A 197 24.80 -7.06 -5.52
N LEU A 198 25.38 -6.60 -4.41
CA LEU A 198 26.72 -6.03 -4.35
C LEU A 198 27.84 -7.09 -4.48
N ALA A 199 27.56 -8.34 -4.11
CA ALA A 199 28.51 -9.46 -4.22
C ALA A 199 28.68 -9.98 -5.66
N SER A 200 27.76 -9.62 -6.57
CA SER A 200 27.85 -9.95 -7.99
C SER A 200 27.20 -8.84 -8.83
N PRO A 201 27.80 -7.64 -8.86
CA PRO A 201 27.14 -6.48 -9.42
C PRO A 201 27.11 -6.55 -10.96
N PRO A 202 26.00 -6.18 -11.59
CA PRO A 202 25.94 -6.01 -13.04
C PRO A 202 27.02 -5.03 -13.52
N GLY A 203 27.74 -5.40 -14.57
CA GLY A 203 28.82 -4.58 -15.13
C GLY A 203 30.14 -4.65 -14.34
N GLY A 204 30.29 -5.56 -13.38
CA GLY A 204 31.49 -5.65 -12.54
C GLY A 204 32.82 -5.82 -13.29
N GLN A 205 32.81 -6.26 -14.55
CA GLN A 205 33.99 -6.30 -15.41
C GLN A 205 34.53 -4.91 -15.82
N TYR A 206 33.74 -3.85 -15.64
CA TYR A 206 34.11 -2.47 -15.93
C TYR A 206 34.70 -1.74 -14.72
N VAL A 207 34.80 -2.40 -13.56
CA VAL A 207 35.45 -1.83 -12.38
C VAL A 207 36.97 -1.97 -12.52
N GLU A 208 37.66 -0.84 -12.57
CA GLU A 208 39.11 -0.79 -12.71
C GLU A 208 39.82 -1.05 -11.37
N GLY A 209 40.99 -1.67 -11.46
CA GLY A 209 41.83 -1.95 -10.29
C GLY A 209 41.29 -3.02 -9.34
N ARG A 210 40.25 -3.80 -9.65
CA ARG A 210 39.75 -4.86 -8.74
C ARG A 210 40.80 -5.94 -8.42
N ASP A 211 41.63 -6.33 -9.38
CA ASP A 211 42.67 -7.35 -9.23
C ASP A 211 42.16 -8.68 -8.61
N GLU A 212 40.99 -9.15 -9.08
CA GLU A 212 40.33 -10.39 -8.59
C GLU A 212 39.97 -10.42 -7.10
N ARG A 213 40.04 -9.28 -6.40
CA ARG A 213 39.57 -9.16 -5.01
C ARG A 213 38.09 -9.53 -4.89
N ASP A 214 37.76 -10.14 -3.76
CA ASP A 214 36.38 -10.47 -3.40
C ASP A 214 35.53 -9.20 -3.26
N TRP A 215 34.33 -9.21 -3.83
CA TRP A 215 33.35 -8.13 -3.77
C TRP A 215 32.95 -7.75 -2.34
N ALA A 216 33.01 -8.70 -1.40
CA ALA A 216 32.73 -8.48 0.01
C ALA A 216 33.99 -8.13 0.85
N ALA A 217 35.18 -8.05 0.24
CA ALA A 217 36.40 -7.78 0.98
C ALA A 217 36.34 -6.40 1.67
N GLY A 218 36.67 -6.37 2.96
CA GLY A 218 36.74 -5.13 3.74
C GLY A 218 35.41 -4.59 4.26
N GLU A 219 34.30 -5.31 4.09
CA GLU A 219 33.04 -4.97 4.78
C GLU A 219 33.27 -4.89 6.30
N ALA A 220 32.89 -3.79 6.93
CA ALA A 220 32.88 -3.69 8.39
C ALA A 220 31.76 -4.59 8.93
N SER A 221 32.13 -5.60 9.74
CA SER A 221 31.19 -6.47 10.47
C SER A 221 30.42 -5.72 11.55
#